data_AF-A0A1X0RKA3-F1
#
_entry.id   AF-A0A1X0RKA3-F1
#
_cell.length_a   1.000
_cell.length_b   1.000
_cell.length_c   1.000
_cell.angle_alpha   90.00
_cell.angle_beta   90.00
_cell.angle_gamma   90.00
#
_symmetry.space_group_name_H-M   'P 1'
#
loop_
_entity.id
_entity.type
_entity.pdbx_description
1 polymer ?
#
loop_
_entity_poly.entity_id
_entity_poly.type
_entity_poly.pdbx_seq_one_letter_code
_entity_poly.pdbx_strand_id
1 'polypeptide(L)'
;MQLISNQFPGSGCVYCDGIDSEEHFVWFCPFKHEIWQTIASRFFLDPDRLTFSLIQLPSSSGIEVASSLSVTYLDIIASVLLSLWQLHWKFIFKEHQFWTQEVVASATRYILKIHKENTSRSLNNL
;
A
#
# COMPACT_ATOMS: atom_id res chain seq x y z
N MET A 1 16.33 23.02 -16.76
CA MET A 1 15.59 22.18 -15.78
C MET A 1 14.63 21.31 -16.57
N GLN A 2 15.04 20.10 -16.95
CA GLN A 2 14.24 19.17 -17.75
C GLN A 2 13.88 18.01 -16.82
N LEU A 3 12.65 18.03 -16.30
CA LEU A 3 12.11 17.05 -15.34
C LEU A 3 11.18 16.03 -16.01
N ILE A 4 11.33 15.82 -17.32
CA ILE A 4 10.53 14.83 -18.04
C ILE A 4 11.50 13.74 -18.47
N SER A 5 11.49 12.63 -17.72
CA SER A 5 12.13 11.40 -18.17
C SER A 5 11.46 10.98 -19.48
N ASN A 6 12.21 10.98 -20.58
CA ASN A 6 11.75 10.52 -21.89
C ASN A 6 11.60 8.98 -21.96
N GLN A 7 11.65 8.26 -20.83
CA GLN A 7 11.65 6.80 -20.78
C GLN A 7 10.26 6.15 -20.81
N PHE A 8 9.16 6.92 -20.80
CA PHE A 8 7.80 6.36 -20.76
C PHE A 8 6.96 6.85 -21.95
N PRO A 9 7.06 6.20 -23.13
CA PRO A 9 6.37 6.63 -24.33
C PRO A 9 4.95 6.04 -24.50
N GLY A 10 4.42 5.26 -23.54
CA GLY A 10 3.17 4.52 -23.74
C GLY A 10 2.32 4.38 -22.49
N SER A 11 1.04 4.02 -22.67
CA SER A 11 0.07 3.72 -21.60
C SER A 11 0.33 2.37 -20.90
N GLY A 12 1.56 1.90 -20.92
CA GLY A 12 1.98 0.58 -20.46
C GLY A 12 2.56 0.64 -19.06
N CYS A 13 2.20 -0.33 -18.22
CA CYS A 13 2.74 -0.52 -16.90
C CYS A 13 4.20 -0.94 -17.00
N VAL A 14 5.06 -0.15 -16.38
CA VAL A 14 6.52 -0.28 -16.39
C VAL A 14 7.05 -1.58 -15.77
N TYR A 15 6.18 -2.36 -15.13
CA TYR A 15 6.54 -3.59 -14.43
C TYR A 15 6.10 -4.86 -15.17
N CYS A 16 4.97 -4.82 -15.87
CA CYS A 16 4.35 -6.04 -16.43
C CYS A 16 3.67 -5.84 -17.79
N ASP A 17 3.95 -4.71 -18.46
CA ASP A 17 3.44 -4.37 -19.80
C ASP A 17 1.90 -4.32 -19.93
N GLY A 18 1.18 -4.32 -18.80
CA GLY A 18 -0.28 -4.15 -18.76
C GLY A 18 -0.70 -2.70 -19.07
N ILE A 19 -2.00 -2.44 -19.21
CA ILE A 19 -2.49 -1.06 -19.36
C ILE A 19 -2.39 -0.35 -18.01
N ASP A 20 -1.65 0.76 -17.94
CA ASP A 20 -1.44 1.54 -16.72
C ASP A 20 -2.65 2.42 -16.39
N SER A 21 -3.75 1.78 -16.00
CA SER A 21 -4.94 2.43 -15.42
C SER A 21 -4.77 2.62 -13.91
N GLU A 22 -5.61 3.44 -13.29
CA GLU A 22 -5.63 3.58 -11.82
C GLU A 22 -5.83 2.23 -11.11
N GLU A 23 -6.78 1.43 -11.60
CA GLU A 23 -7.06 0.10 -11.04
C GLU A 23 -5.86 -0.85 -11.22
N HIS A 24 -5.15 -0.76 -12.35
CA HIS A 24 -3.93 -1.52 -12.56
C HIS A 24 -2.79 -1.04 -11.64
N PHE A 25 -2.63 0.26 -11.51
CA PHE A 25 -1.65 0.89 -10.64
C PHE A 25 -1.89 0.58 -9.16
N VAL A 26 -3.14 0.43 -8.74
CA VAL A 26 -3.45 0.12 -7.34
C VAL A 26 -3.45 -1.38 -7.12
N TRP A 27 -4.09 -2.18 -7.98
CA TRP A 27 -4.47 -3.56 -7.64
C TRP A 27 -4.02 -4.63 -8.64
N PHE A 28 -4.26 -4.46 -9.95
CA PHE A 28 -4.07 -5.56 -10.92
C PHE A 28 -2.64 -5.80 -11.39
N CYS A 29 -1.71 -4.85 -11.22
CA CYS A 29 -0.30 -5.12 -11.51
C CYS A 29 0.20 -6.27 -10.63
N PRO A 30 0.76 -7.37 -11.16
CA PRO A 30 1.16 -8.54 -10.36
C PRO A 30 2.14 -8.21 -9.23
N PHE A 31 3.10 -7.31 -9.49
CA PHE A 31 4.07 -6.85 -8.49
C PHE A 31 3.42 -6.06 -7.36
N LYS A 32 2.35 -5.30 -7.67
CA LYS A 32 1.60 -4.53 -6.69
C LYS A 32 0.60 -5.39 -5.95
N HIS A 33 0.00 -6.36 -6.64
CA HIS A 33 -0.88 -7.35 -6.05
C HIS A 33 -0.16 -8.19 -4.99
N GLU A 34 1.09 -8.59 -5.24
CA GLU A 34 1.93 -9.30 -4.26
C GLU A 34 2.11 -8.49 -2.95
N ILE A 35 2.23 -7.16 -3.03
CA ILE A 35 2.30 -6.28 -1.86
C ILE A 35 1.01 -6.40 -1.04
N TRP A 36 -0.15 -6.30 -1.70
CA TRP A 36 -1.45 -6.41 -1.04
C TRP A 36 -1.65 -7.77 -0.38
N GLN A 37 -1.33 -8.87 -1.08
CA GLN A 37 -1.41 -10.23 -0.53
C GLN A 37 -0.51 -10.40 0.71
N THR A 38 0.72 -9.87 0.64
CA THR A 38 1.67 -9.93 1.75
C THR A 38 1.21 -9.11 2.96
N ILE A 39 0.61 -7.95 2.75
CA ILE A 39 0.10 -7.12 3.86
C ILE A 39 -1.19 -7.72 4.41
N ALA A 40 -2.10 -8.15 3.55
CA ALA A 40 -3.38 -8.72 3.96
C ALA A 40 -3.18 -9.96 4.85
N SER A 41 -2.32 -10.89 4.41
CA SER A 41 -1.96 -12.08 5.20
C SER A 41 -1.33 -11.79 6.56
N ARG A 42 -0.69 -10.62 6.73
CA ARG A 42 -0.03 -10.24 7.98
C ARG A 42 -0.96 -9.54 8.97
N PHE A 43 -1.91 -8.75 8.47
CA PHE A 43 -2.60 -7.76 9.31
C PHE A 43 -4.12 -7.93 9.35
N PHE A 44 -4.73 -8.65 8.41
CA PHE A 44 -6.16 -8.91 8.41
C PHE A 44 -6.46 -10.33 8.89
N LEU A 45 -7.60 -10.50 9.58
CA LEU A 45 -8.08 -11.81 10.02
C LEU A 45 -8.57 -12.67 8.85
N ASP A 46 -9.13 -12.03 7.83
CA ASP A 46 -9.62 -12.67 6.60
C ASP A 46 -9.03 -11.96 5.37
N PRO A 47 -7.80 -12.30 4.96
CA PRO A 47 -7.07 -11.60 3.89
C PRO A 47 -7.83 -11.54 2.56
N ASP A 48 -8.64 -12.55 2.26
CA ASP A 48 -9.35 -12.69 0.99
C ASP A 48 -10.50 -11.69 0.83
N ARG A 49 -10.93 -11.05 1.94
CA ARG A 49 -11.93 -9.97 1.90
C ARG A 49 -11.37 -8.63 1.42
N LEU A 50 -10.05 -8.48 1.34
CA LEU A 50 -9.45 -7.28 0.76
C LEU A 50 -9.67 -7.32 -0.75
N THR A 51 -10.35 -6.30 -1.29
CA THR A 51 -10.62 -6.17 -2.71
C THR A 51 -10.31 -4.75 -3.17
N PHE A 52 -10.14 -4.56 -4.48
CA PHE A 52 -9.99 -3.22 -5.05
C PHE A 52 -11.19 -2.32 -4.70
N SER A 53 -12.42 -2.85 -4.76
CA SER A 53 -13.62 -2.08 -4.39
C SER A 53 -13.59 -1.57 -2.96
N LEU A 54 -13.05 -2.34 -2.00
CA LEU A 54 -12.89 -1.89 -0.62
C LEU A 54 -11.83 -0.79 -0.47
N ILE A 55 -10.77 -0.83 -1.29
CA ILE A 55 -9.74 0.21 -1.31
C ILE A 55 -10.30 1.49 -1.95
N GLN A 56 -11.03 1.36 -3.06
CA GLN A 56 -11.58 2.48 -3.80
C GLN A 56 -12.73 3.17 -3.04
N LEU A 57 -13.59 2.38 -2.40
CA LEU A 57 -14.74 2.88 -1.65
C LEU A 57 -14.81 2.21 -0.26
N PRO A 58 -14.10 2.77 0.73
CA PRO A 58 -14.12 2.21 2.07
C PRO A 58 -15.51 2.25 2.71
N SER A 59 -15.85 1.21 3.46
CA SER A 59 -17.15 1.06 4.13
C SER A 59 -17.01 0.96 5.65
N SER A 60 -18.09 1.26 6.38
CA SER A 60 -18.10 1.15 7.85
C SER A 60 -18.01 -0.30 8.35
N SER A 61 -18.48 -1.26 7.56
CA SER A 61 -18.38 -2.71 7.80
C SER A 61 -17.12 -3.32 7.21
N GLY A 62 -15.99 -2.62 7.30
CA GLY A 62 -14.73 -2.98 6.65
C GLY A 62 -14.18 -4.35 7.05
N ILE A 63 -12.97 -4.63 6.58
CA ILE A 63 -12.25 -5.87 6.91
C ILE A 63 -11.75 -5.83 8.36
N GLU A 64 -11.75 -6.99 9.02
CA GLU A 64 -11.28 -7.10 10.39
C GLU A 64 -9.75 -7.16 10.45
N VAL A 65 -9.18 -6.34 11.33
CA VAL A 65 -7.74 -6.30 11.63
C VAL A 65 -7.44 -7.20 12.81
N ALA A 66 -6.24 -7.78 12.85
CA ALA A 66 -5.77 -8.55 14.00
C ALA A 66 -5.95 -7.76 15.32
N SER A 67 -6.62 -8.36 16.29
CA SER A 67 -7.04 -7.71 17.55
C SER A 67 -5.88 -7.23 18.44
N SER A 68 -4.65 -7.71 18.20
CA SER A 68 -3.44 -7.25 18.87
C SER A 68 -2.96 -5.87 18.39
N LEU A 69 -3.52 -5.35 17.29
CA LEU A 69 -3.12 -4.07 16.72
C LEU A 69 -4.16 -2.99 17.01
N SER A 70 -3.69 -1.90 17.60
CA SER A 70 -4.44 -0.65 17.76
C SER A 70 -4.40 0.18 16.47
N VAL A 71 -4.89 -0.39 15.36
CA VAL A 71 -5.01 0.26 14.04
C VAL A 71 -6.32 -0.16 13.37
N THR A 72 -6.84 0.71 12.51
CA THR A 72 -7.99 0.39 11.65
C THR A 72 -7.52 -0.22 10.32
N TYR A 73 -8.43 -0.86 9.58
CA TYR A 73 -8.09 -1.34 8.24
C TYR A 73 -7.75 -0.21 7.27
N LEU A 74 -8.32 0.99 7.50
CA LEU A 74 -8.00 2.20 6.74
C LEU A 74 -6.55 2.66 6.96
N ASP A 75 -6.05 2.57 8.19
CA ASP A 75 -4.64 2.88 8.50
C ASP A 75 -3.69 1.97 7.72
N ILE A 76 -4.06 0.68 7.57
CA ILE A 76 -3.31 -0.30 6.81
C ILE A 76 -3.35 0.03 5.31
N ILE A 77 -4.54 0.26 4.74
CA ILE A 77 -4.70 0.63 3.33
C ILE A 77 -3.92 1.91 3.00
N ALA A 78 -4.07 2.94 3.83
CA ALA A 78 -3.36 4.22 3.65
C ALA A 78 -1.84 4.05 3.72
N SER A 79 -1.36 3.21 4.65
CA SER A 79 0.08 2.90 4.77
C SER A 79 0.63 2.23 3.51
N VAL A 80 -0.10 1.28 2.93
CA VAL A 80 0.31 0.61 1.69
C VAL A 80 0.31 1.58 0.51
N LEU A 81 -0.78 2.34 0.31
CA LEU A 81 -0.89 3.30 -0.78
C LEU A 81 0.22 4.36 -0.71
N LEU A 82 0.51 4.88 0.48
CA LEU A 82 1.59 5.85 0.69
C LEU A 82 2.95 5.27 0.31
N SER A 83 3.27 4.06 0.80
CA SER A 83 4.54 3.40 0.48
C SER A 83 4.67 3.07 -1.01
N LEU A 84 3.60 2.59 -1.63
CA LEU A 84 3.56 2.26 -3.05
C LEU A 84 3.77 3.50 -3.91
N TRP A 85 3.05 4.59 -3.61
CA TRP A 85 3.19 5.88 -4.29
C TRP A 85 4.63 6.41 -4.18
N GLN A 86 5.19 6.45 -2.97
CA GLN A 86 6.54 6.97 -2.75
C GLN A 86 7.61 6.19 -3.51
N LEU A 87 7.57 4.85 -3.47
CA LEU A 87 8.58 4.03 -4.15
C LEU A 87 8.39 4.03 -5.67
N HIS A 88 7.16 4.02 -6.16
CA HIS A 88 6.89 4.13 -7.58
C HIS A 88 7.49 5.41 -8.17
N TRP A 89 7.25 6.57 -7.55
CA TRP A 89 7.80 7.82 -8.07
C TRP A 89 9.31 7.97 -7.88
N LYS A 90 9.90 7.32 -6.87
CA LYS A 90 11.37 7.19 -6.80
C LYS A 90 11.92 6.39 -7.97
N PHE A 91 11.26 5.31 -8.37
CA PHE A 91 11.65 4.54 -9.55
C PHE A 91 11.56 5.39 -10.83
N ILE A 92 10.42 6.04 -11.06
CA ILE A 92 10.18 6.85 -12.27
C ILE A 92 11.14 8.03 -12.40
N PHE A 93 11.41 8.76 -11.31
CA PHE A 93 12.15 10.03 -11.37
C PHE A 93 13.58 9.99 -10.84
N LYS A 94 13.98 8.94 -10.10
CA LYS A 94 15.28 8.87 -9.43
C LYS A 94 16.05 7.59 -9.75
N GLU A 95 15.61 6.82 -10.75
CA GLU A 95 16.22 5.55 -11.16
C GLU A 95 16.38 4.54 -10.01
N HIS A 96 15.57 4.69 -8.95
CA HIS A 96 15.60 3.79 -7.80
C HIS A 96 14.89 2.48 -8.14
N GLN A 97 15.57 1.34 -8.05
CA GLN A 97 14.93 0.05 -8.35
C GLN A 97 13.68 -0.19 -7.51
N PHE A 98 12.60 -0.64 -8.15
CA PHE A 98 11.36 -0.95 -7.45
C PHE A 98 11.40 -2.37 -6.90
N TRP A 99 11.34 -2.50 -5.57
CA TRP A 99 11.29 -3.78 -4.89
C TRP A 99 9.98 -3.92 -4.09
N THR A 100 9.18 -4.94 -4.40
CA THR A 100 7.95 -5.28 -3.67
C THR A 100 8.19 -5.32 -2.15
N GLN A 101 9.27 -5.97 -1.73
CA GLN A 101 9.63 -6.12 -0.32
C GLN A 101 9.97 -4.79 0.37
N GLU A 102 10.50 -3.81 -0.37
CA GLU A 102 10.76 -2.47 0.18
C GLU A 102 9.44 -1.72 0.44
N VAL A 103 8.45 -1.86 -0.44
CA VAL A 103 7.10 -1.32 -0.20
C VAL A 103 6.47 -1.99 1.02
N VAL A 104 6.50 -3.32 1.11
CA VAL A 104 5.96 -4.08 2.23
C VAL A 104 6.62 -3.66 3.56
N ALA A 105 7.95 -3.53 3.58
CA ALA A 105 8.69 -3.09 4.76
C ALA A 105 8.35 -1.65 5.16
N SER A 106 8.18 -0.76 4.17
CA SER A 106 7.77 0.62 4.39
C SER A 106 6.37 0.71 4.98
N ALA A 107 5.40 0.00 4.40
CA ALA A 107 4.01 -0.02 4.88
C ALA A 107 3.93 -0.61 6.30
N THR A 108 4.64 -1.72 6.54
CA THR A 108 4.74 -2.34 7.87
C THR A 108 5.25 -1.34 8.92
N ARG A 109 6.28 -0.54 8.60
CA ARG A 109 6.79 0.48 9.53
C ARG A 109 5.75 1.55 9.84
N TYR A 110 4.97 2.01 8.85
CA TYR A 110 3.90 2.98 9.09
C TYR A 110 2.78 2.40 9.98
N ILE A 111 2.34 1.17 9.69
CA ILE A 111 1.31 0.48 10.49
C ILE A 111 1.76 0.35 11.95
N LEU A 112 2.98 -0.15 12.18
CA LEU A 112 3.52 -0.32 13.54
C LEU A 112 3.74 1.02 14.26
N LYS A 113 4.07 2.08 13.53
CA LYS A 113 4.17 3.43 14.09
C LYS A 113 2.81 3.92 14.57
N ILE A 114 1.77 3.80 13.76
CA ILE A 114 0.39 4.20 14.11
C ILE A 114 -0.09 3.39 15.32
N HIS A 115 0.13 2.06 15.30
CA HIS A 115 -0.18 1.19 16.43
C HIS A 115 0.44 1.71 17.74
N LYS A 116 1.75 1.99 17.72
CA LYS A 116 2.47 2.49 18.89
C LYS A 116 1.91 3.82 19.38
N GLU A 117 1.66 4.75 18.47
CA GLU A 117 1.11 6.07 18.80
C GLU A 117 -0.29 5.98 19.42
N ASN A 118 -1.15 5.12 18.88
CA ASN A 118 -2.49 4.90 19.41
C ASN A 118 -2.45 4.25 20.81
N THR A 119 -1.62 3.22 21.00
CA THR A 119 -1.44 2.59 22.31
C THR A 119 -0.91 3.57 23.35
N SER A 120 0.07 4.42 23.00
CA SER A 120 0.56 5.47 23.90
C SER A 120 -0.52 6.49 24.27
N ARG A 121 -1.37 6.90 23.32
CA ARG A 121 -2.51 7.80 23.60
C ARG A 121 -3.53 7.17 24.54
N SER A 122 -3.86 5.89 24.36
CA SER A 122 -4.77 5.18 25.25
C SER A 122 -4.24 5.09 26.69
N LEU A 123 -2.94 4.87 26.88
CA LEU A 123 -2.31 4.83 28.20
C LEU A 123 -2.28 6.19 28.90
N ASN A 124 -2.14 7.28 28.16
CA ASN A 124 -2.07 8.64 28.72
C ASN A 124 -3.45 9.25 29.06
N ASN A 125 -4.55 8.59 28.65
CA ASN A 125 -5.93 9.03 28.90
C ASN A 125 -6.61 8.22 30.03
N LEU A 126 -5.87 7.34 30.71
CA LEU A 126 -6.26 6.59 31.91
C LEU A 126 -5.67 7.26 33.16
#